data_AF-A0A024WWH1-F1
#
_entry.id   AF-A0A024WWH1-F1
#
_cell.length_a   1.000
_cell.length_b   1.000
_cell.length_c   1.000
_cell.angle_alpha   90.00
_cell.angle_beta   90.00
_cell.angle_gamma   90.00
#
_symmetry.space_group_name_H-M   'P 1'
#
loop_
_entity.id
_entity.type
_entity.pdbx_description
1 polymer ?
#
loop_
_entity_poly.entity_id
_entity_poly.type
_entity_poly.pdbx_seq_one_letter_code
_entity_poly.pdbx_strand_id
1 'polypeptide(L)'
;MREVVSHIKEFLTNFNEYLVDLTTIVKESNYNCGTALHQSAKELVRESCAIERTGGESQLCNNIIHYNNTSAFNGFAEAGADAYKTTLEAKMAEIPTFNTAMTASIIAIVVIVLVMVIIYLILRYRRKKKMKKKVQYMKLLKE
;
A
#
# COMPACT_ATOMS: atom_id res chain seq x y z
N MET A 1 -10.25 2.40 -7.40
CA MET A 1 -11.02 2.64 -8.65
C MET A 1 -12.39 1.98 -8.67
N ARG A 2 -12.53 0.66 -8.42
CA ARG A 2 -13.85 -0.02 -8.44
C ARG A 2 -14.91 0.66 -7.55
N GLU A 3 -14.55 0.99 -6.31
CA GLU A 3 -15.48 1.70 -5.40
C GLU A 3 -15.84 3.10 -5.89
N VAL A 4 -14.87 3.87 -6.39
CA VAL A 4 -15.12 5.20 -7.01
C VAL A 4 -16.14 5.08 -8.13
N VAL A 5 -15.98 4.08 -9.01
CA VAL A 5 -16.92 3.80 -10.11
C VAL A 5 -18.30 3.42 -9.57
N SER A 6 -18.38 2.66 -8.47
CA SER A 6 -19.65 2.30 -7.84
C SER A 6 -20.41 3.53 -7.32
N HIS A 7 -19.73 4.40 -6.57
CA HIS A 7 -20.32 5.64 -6.07
C HIS A 7 -20.73 6.60 -7.19
N ILE A 8 -19.95 6.67 -8.29
CA ILE A 8 -20.34 7.45 -9.46
C ILE A 8 -21.61 6.87 -10.10
N LYS A 9 -21.74 5.54 -10.20
CA LYS A 9 -22.97 4.92 -10.72
C LYS A 9 -24.17 5.23 -9.83
N GLU A 10 -24.02 5.13 -8.52
CA GLU A 10 -25.07 5.50 -7.56
C GLU A 10 -25.45 6.98 -7.70
N PHE A 11 -24.46 7.87 -7.81
CA PHE A 11 -24.70 9.28 -8.08
C PHE A 11 -25.50 9.49 -9.37
N LEU A 12 -25.15 8.79 -10.45
CA LEU A 12 -25.86 8.84 -11.73
C LEU A 12 -27.31 8.36 -11.63
N THR A 13 -27.65 7.41 -10.74
CA THR A 13 -29.05 6.96 -10.58
C THR A 13 -30.00 8.05 -10.07
N ASN A 14 -29.48 9.12 -9.47
CA ASN A 14 -30.29 10.26 -9.04
C ASN A 14 -30.74 11.15 -10.22
N PHE A 15 -30.21 10.92 -11.43
CA PHE A 15 -30.53 11.68 -12.62
C PHE A 15 -31.25 10.75 -13.60
N ASN A 16 -32.50 11.10 -13.95
CA ASN A 16 -33.38 10.30 -14.81
C ASN A 16 -32.92 10.20 -16.29
N GLU A 17 -31.89 10.94 -16.69
CA GLU A 17 -31.48 11.09 -18.09
C GLU A 17 -30.02 10.68 -18.29
N TYR A 18 -29.85 9.44 -18.76
CA TYR A 18 -28.56 8.75 -18.88
C TYR A 18 -27.89 9.07 -20.23
N LEU A 19 -27.46 10.31 -20.43
CA LEU A 19 -26.80 10.72 -21.68
C LEU A 19 -25.26 10.58 -21.62
N VAL A 20 -24.65 10.48 -20.43
CA VAL A 20 -23.19 10.47 -20.28
C VAL A 20 -22.72 9.45 -19.23
N ASP A 21 -21.82 8.55 -19.63
CA ASP A 21 -21.15 7.61 -18.74
C ASP A 21 -19.93 8.26 -18.05
N LEU A 22 -20.16 8.83 -16.86
CA LEU A 22 -19.11 9.42 -16.03
C LEU A 22 -18.09 8.37 -15.53
N THR A 23 -18.35 7.07 -15.64
CA THR A 23 -17.39 6.07 -15.15
C THR A 23 -16.09 6.07 -15.96
N THR A 24 -16.15 6.56 -17.20
CA THR A 24 -14.99 6.71 -18.10
C THR A 24 -13.96 7.75 -17.63
N ILE A 25 -14.33 8.64 -16.70
CA ILE A 25 -13.40 9.67 -16.18
C ILE A 25 -12.41 9.10 -15.16
N VAL A 26 -12.71 7.94 -14.56
CA VAL A 26 -11.91 7.37 -13.48
C VAL A 26 -10.65 6.72 -14.05
N LYS A 27 -9.50 7.26 -13.68
CA LYS A 27 -8.16 6.81 -14.08
C LYS A 27 -7.31 6.53 -12.83
N GLU A 28 -6.26 5.75 -13.01
CA GLU A 28 -5.27 5.50 -11.95
C GLU A 28 -4.62 6.78 -11.40
N SER A 29 -4.54 7.82 -12.23
CA SER A 29 -3.93 9.10 -11.86
C SER A 29 -4.87 10.07 -11.13
N ASN A 30 -6.19 9.85 -11.12
CA ASN A 30 -7.16 10.80 -10.57
C ASN A 30 -8.17 10.20 -9.58
N TYR A 31 -8.24 8.88 -9.43
CA TYR A 31 -9.27 8.22 -8.59
C TYR A 31 -9.25 8.63 -7.12
N ASN A 32 -8.14 9.16 -6.62
CA ASN A 32 -7.93 9.58 -5.23
C ASN A 32 -8.09 11.10 -5.04
N CYS A 33 -8.53 11.83 -6.07
CA CYS A 33 -8.61 13.28 -6.04
C CYS A 33 -9.99 13.73 -6.55
N GLY A 34 -10.86 14.13 -5.62
CA GLY A 34 -12.23 14.52 -5.96
C GLY A 34 -12.30 15.77 -6.84
N THR A 35 -11.42 16.74 -6.66
CA THR A 35 -11.34 17.92 -7.55
C THR A 35 -10.96 17.53 -8.99
N ALA A 36 -10.00 16.62 -9.16
CA ALA A 36 -9.60 16.12 -10.48
C ALA A 36 -10.71 15.29 -11.15
N LEU A 37 -11.44 14.48 -10.39
CA LEU A 37 -12.62 13.75 -10.89
C LEU A 37 -13.73 14.71 -11.29
N HIS A 38 -14.02 15.73 -10.48
CA HIS A 38 -15.03 16.73 -10.77
C HIS A 38 -14.67 17.56 -12.03
N GLN A 39 -13.40 17.93 -12.19
CA GLN A 39 -12.93 18.62 -13.39
C GLN A 39 -13.06 17.72 -14.63
N SER A 40 -12.65 16.46 -14.52
CA SER A 40 -12.79 15.49 -15.63
C SER A 40 -14.26 15.28 -16.01
N ALA A 41 -15.15 15.27 -15.01
CA ALA A 41 -16.60 15.20 -15.23
C ALA A 41 -17.11 16.45 -15.97
N LYS A 42 -16.68 17.65 -15.57
CA LYS A 42 -17.05 18.92 -16.25
C LYS A 42 -16.63 18.91 -17.72
N GLU A 43 -15.43 18.43 -18.02
CA GLU A 43 -14.94 18.33 -19.39
C GLU A 43 -15.75 17.33 -20.22
N LEU A 44 -16.06 16.16 -19.65
CA LEU A 44 -16.81 15.11 -20.34
C LEU A 44 -18.25 15.53 -20.66
N VAL A 45 -18.94 16.20 -19.74
CA VAL A 45 -20.34 16.58 -19.94
C VAL A 45 -20.51 17.85 -20.78
N ARG A 46 -19.43 18.60 -21.04
CA ARG A 46 -19.49 19.92 -21.69
C ARG A 46 -20.19 19.89 -23.05
N GLU A 47 -19.91 18.89 -23.87
CA GLU A 47 -20.50 18.75 -25.21
C GLU A 47 -21.98 18.31 -25.11
N SER A 48 -22.27 17.30 -24.29
CA SER A 48 -23.63 16.79 -24.09
C SER A 48 -24.56 17.85 -23.49
N CYS A 49 -24.09 18.62 -22.51
CA CYS A 49 -24.84 19.71 -21.89
C CYS A 49 -25.05 20.91 -22.81
N ALA A 50 -24.24 21.08 -23.86
CA ALA A 50 -24.43 22.17 -24.83
C ALA A 50 -25.62 21.92 -25.76
N ILE A 51 -25.92 20.65 -26.07
CA ILE A 51 -27.03 20.23 -26.93
C ILE A 51 -28.40 20.48 -26.25
N GLU A 52 -28.46 20.34 -24.93
CA GLU A 52 -29.68 20.55 -24.12
C GLU A 52 -30.08 22.03 -23.94
N ARG A 53 -29.18 22.99 -24.21
CA ARG A 53 -29.48 24.44 -24.08
C ARG A 53 -30.65 24.92 -24.95
N THR A 54 -31.06 24.12 -25.91
CA THR A 54 -32.21 24.35 -26.80
C THR A 54 -33.56 23.91 -26.21
N GLY A 55 -33.57 23.10 -25.13
CA GLY A 55 -34.78 22.49 -24.53
C GLY A 55 -34.88 22.51 -23.00
N GLY A 56 -33.91 23.11 -22.30
CA GLY A 56 -33.81 23.14 -20.83
C GLY A 56 -32.65 22.27 -20.34
N GLU A 57 -31.83 22.77 -19.41
CA GLU A 57 -30.64 22.05 -18.92
C GLU A 57 -31.03 20.82 -18.07
N SER A 58 -30.45 19.65 -18.35
CA SER A 58 -30.65 18.47 -17.50
C SER A 58 -30.19 18.73 -16.07
N GLN A 59 -30.81 17.99 -15.13
CA GLN A 59 -30.47 18.06 -13.72
C GLN A 59 -28.98 17.72 -13.46
N LEU A 60 -28.41 16.84 -14.27
CA LEU A 60 -27.01 16.43 -14.20
C LEU A 60 -26.07 17.56 -14.65
N CYS A 61 -26.37 18.19 -15.79
CA CYS A 61 -25.60 19.33 -16.31
C CYS A 61 -25.62 20.51 -15.34
N ASN A 62 -26.79 20.82 -14.78
CA ASN A 62 -26.93 21.80 -13.71
C ASN A 62 -26.02 21.46 -12.52
N ASN A 63 -26.08 20.21 -12.05
CA ASN A 63 -25.35 19.79 -10.87
C ASN A 63 -23.82 19.76 -11.05
N ILE A 64 -23.32 19.45 -12.24
CA ILE A 64 -21.88 19.32 -12.51
C ILE A 64 -21.25 20.64 -12.96
N ILE A 65 -21.94 21.42 -13.80
CA ILE A 65 -21.38 22.65 -14.39
C ILE A 65 -21.66 23.85 -13.49
N HIS A 66 -22.92 24.05 -13.09
CA HIS A 66 -23.37 25.26 -12.39
C HIS A 66 -23.26 25.14 -10.87
N TYR A 67 -23.58 23.97 -10.32
CA TYR A 67 -23.35 23.68 -8.90
C TYR A 67 -21.93 23.14 -8.68
N ASN A 68 -21.25 23.65 -7.67
CA ASN A 68 -19.94 23.13 -7.29
C ASN A 68 -20.12 21.83 -6.47
N ASN A 69 -20.23 20.69 -7.16
CA ASN A 69 -20.38 19.39 -6.51
C ASN A 69 -19.06 18.71 -6.12
N THR A 70 -18.00 19.50 -5.89
CA THR A 70 -16.68 18.99 -5.50
C THR A 70 -16.75 18.12 -4.23
N SER A 71 -17.69 18.39 -3.32
CA SER A 71 -17.88 17.59 -2.11
C SER A 71 -18.29 16.14 -2.39
N ALA A 72 -19.21 15.89 -3.31
CA ALA A 72 -19.58 14.51 -3.67
C ALA A 72 -18.41 13.77 -4.31
N PHE A 73 -17.69 14.43 -5.23
CA PHE A 73 -16.51 13.84 -5.85
C PHE A 73 -15.36 13.60 -4.85
N ASN A 74 -15.21 14.45 -3.84
CA ASN A 74 -14.29 14.20 -2.72
C ASN A 74 -14.70 12.96 -1.93
N GLY A 75 -16.00 12.78 -1.65
CA GLY A 75 -16.51 11.57 -1.01
C GLY A 75 -16.23 10.31 -1.83
N PHE A 76 -16.36 10.38 -3.16
CA PHE A 76 -16.04 9.24 -4.04
C PHE A 76 -14.55 8.89 -3.99
N ALA A 77 -13.69 9.92 -4.01
CA ALA A 77 -12.25 9.76 -3.93
C ALA A 77 -11.81 9.17 -2.58
N GLU A 78 -12.40 9.64 -1.48
CA GLU A 78 -12.17 9.16 -0.11
C GLU A 78 -12.59 7.69 0.02
N ALA A 79 -13.80 7.34 -0.39
CA ALA A 79 -14.27 5.94 -0.40
C ALA A 79 -13.36 5.03 -1.23
N GLY A 80 -12.87 5.53 -2.37
CA GLY A 80 -11.90 4.83 -3.21
C GLY A 80 -10.54 4.61 -2.53
N ALA A 81 -10.06 5.60 -1.79
CA ALA A 81 -8.80 5.54 -1.05
C ALA A 81 -8.90 4.61 0.17
N ASP A 82 -10.01 4.69 0.91
CA ASP A 82 -10.28 3.85 2.07
C ASP A 82 -10.41 2.38 1.67
N ALA A 83 -11.18 2.07 0.63
CA ALA A 83 -11.30 0.69 0.16
C ALA A 83 -9.95 0.11 -0.32
N TYR A 84 -9.11 0.95 -0.96
CA TYR A 84 -7.75 0.55 -1.32
C TYR A 84 -6.91 0.24 -0.07
N LYS A 85 -6.96 1.10 0.94
CA LYS A 85 -6.24 0.91 2.21
C LYS A 85 -6.71 -0.36 2.92
N THR A 86 -8.01 -0.58 3.06
CA THR A 86 -8.58 -1.79 3.68
C THR A 86 -8.17 -3.05 2.92
N THR A 87 -8.20 -3.02 1.59
CA THR A 87 -7.75 -4.17 0.76
C THR A 87 -6.27 -4.44 0.93
N LEU A 88 -5.45 -3.38 1.04
CA LEU A 88 -4.02 -3.50 1.28
C LEU A 88 -3.74 -4.11 2.66
N GLU A 89 -4.38 -3.60 3.71
CA GLU A 89 -4.26 -4.13 5.08
C GLU A 89 -4.69 -5.59 5.16
N ALA A 90 -5.81 -5.96 4.52
CA ALA A 90 -6.26 -7.35 4.43
C ALA A 90 -5.25 -8.25 3.71
N LYS A 91 -4.74 -7.81 2.55
CA LYS A 91 -3.70 -8.55 1.82
C LYS A 91 -2.41 -8.68 2.62
N MET A 92 -2.02 -7.66 3.39
CA MET A 92 -0.83 -7.71 4.24
C MET A 92 -1.04 -8.66 5.43
N ALA A 93 -2.24 -8.70 6.00
CA ALA A 93 -2.60 -9.66 7.05
C ALA A 93 -2.59 -11.12 6.52
N GLU A 94 -2.93 -11.32 5.24
CA GLU A 94 -2.85 -12.61 4.54
C GLU A 94 -1.43 -13.02 4.12
N ILE A 95 -0.39 -12.26 4.45
CA ILE A 95 1.02 -12.68 4.26
C ILE A 95 1.64 -13.15 5.60
N PRO A 96 1.18 -14.26 6.22
CA PRO A 96 1.87 -14.85 7.37
C PRO A 96 3.13 -15.63 6.96
N THR A 97 3.36 -15.88 5.67
CA THR A 97 4.39 -16.83 5.20
C THR A 97 5.72 -16.19 4.79
N PHE A 98 5.72 -14.96 4.28
CA PHE A 98 6.99 -14.32 3.89
C PHE A 98 7.83 -13.94 5.12
N ASN A 99 7.19 -13.41 6.16
CA ASN A 99 7.87 -13.02 7.39
C ASN A 99 8.39 -14.20 8.18
N THR A 100 7.65 -15.31 8.24
CA THR A 100 8.06 -16.48 9.02
C THR A 100 9.26 -17.18 8.40
N ALA A 101 9.27 -17.38 7.08
CA ALA A 101 10.40 -17.98 6.38
C ALA A 101 11.67 -17.12 6.45
N MET A 102 11.53 -15.80 6.28
CA MET A 102 12.66 -14.86 6.43
C MET A 102 13.20 -14.84 7.88
N THR A 103 12.31 -14.77 8.87
CA THR A 103 12.70 -14.77 10.28
C THR A 103 13.38 -16.08 10.67
N ALA A 104 12.86 -17.23 10.21
CA ALA A 104 13.45 -18.54 10.46
C ALA A 104 14.85 -18.66 9.84
N SER A 105 15.06 -18.14 8.63
CA SER A 105 16.38 -18.11 7.97
C SER A 105 17.40 -17.29 8.78
N ILE A 106 17.01 -16.10 9.26
CA ILE A 106 17.88 -15.25 10.10
C ILE A 106 18.23 -15.96 11.41
N ILE A 107 17.24 -16.54 12.10
CA ILE A 107 17.46 -17.28 13.35
C ILE A 107 18.42 -18.44 13.13
N ALA A 108 18.28 -19.19 12.03
CA ALA A 108 19.17 -20.31 11.71
C ALA A 108 20.64 -19.87 11.56
N ILE A 109 20.91 -18.76 10.85
CA ILE A 109 22.27 -18.21 10.70
C ILE A 109 22.85 -17.80 12.05
N VAL A 110 22.06 -17.10 12.89
CA VAL A 110 22.50 -16.66 14.22
C VAL A 110 22.87 -17.86 15.10
N VAL A 111 22.09 -18.94 15.07
CA VAL A 111 22.37 -20.17 15.81
C VAL A 111 23.68 -20.82 15.35
N ILE A 112 23.93 -20.91 14.03
CA ILE A 112 25.18 -21.46 13.49
C ILE A 112 26.39 -20.63 13.96
N VAL A 113 26.29 -19.30 13.92
CA VAL A 113 27.35 -18.40 14.39
C VAL A 113 27.60 -18.55 15.89
N LEU A 114 26.54 -18.65 16.71
CA LEU A 114 26.68 -18.89 18.16
C LEU A 114 27.41 -20.20 18.46
N VAL A 115 27.07 -21.29 17.76
CA VAL A 115 27.76 -22.58 17.93
C VAL A 115 29.25 -22.47 17.56
N MET A 116 29.58 -21.81 16.44
CA MET A 116 30.96 -21.52 16.04
C MET A 116 31.72 -20.74 17.11
N VAL A 117 31.10 -19.72 17.69
CA VAL A 117 31.70 -18.89 18.76
C VAL A 117 31.95 -19.72 20.02
N ILE A 118 30.99 -20.55 20.47
CA ILE A 118 31.15 -21.40 21.65
C ILE A 118 32.31 -22.39 21.45
N ILE A 119 32.32 -23.12 20.33
CA ILE A 119 33.39 -24.07 20.01
C ILE A 119 34.74 -23.35 19.92
N TYR A 120 34.79 -22.20 19.25
CA TYR A 120 36.00 -21.38 19.14
C TYR A 120 36.53 -20.97 20.51
N LEU A 121 35.67 -20.53 21.43
CA LEU A 121 36.06 -20.16 22.79
C LEU A 121 36.64 -21.35 23.55
N ILE A 122 36.02 -22.53 23.45
CA ILE A 122 36.55 -23.77 24.06
C ILE A 122 37.93 -24.10 23.52
N LEU A 123 38.12 -24.08 22.19
CA LEU A 123 39.41 -24.37 21.55
C LEU A 123 40.48 -23.34 21.91
N ARG A 124 40.13 -22.05 21.95
CA ARG A 124 41.03 -20.96 22.37
C ARG A 124 41.46 -21.14 23.81
N TYR A 125 40.52 -21.48 24.70
CA TYR A 125 40.81 -21.73 26.11
C TYR A 125 41.75 -22.94 26.28
N ARG A 126 41.51 -24.04 25.56
CA ARG A 126 42.39 -25.23 25.57
C ARG A 126 43.81 -24.91 25.11
N ARG A 127 43.99 -24.13 24.05
CA ARG A 127 45.33 -23.71 23.56
C ARG A 127 46.09 -22.91 24.62
N LYS A 128 45.44 -21.94 25.28
CA LYS A 128 46.07 -21.16 26.35
C LYS A 128 46.46 -22.03 27.56
N LYS A 129 45.62 -22.99 27.94
CA LYS A 129 45.93 -23.93 29.04
C LYS A 129 47.15 -24.81 28.74
N LYS A 130 47.30 -25.28 27.49
CA LYS A 130 48.48 -26.07 27.07
C LYS A 130 49.77 -25.25 27.17
N MET A 131 49.77 -23.99 26.75
CA MET A 131 50.97 -23.14 26.82
C MET A 131 51.37 -22.80 28.26
N LYS A 132 50.41 -22.54 29.16
CA LYS A 132 50.71 -22.31 30.58
C LYS A 132 51.40 -23.52 31.24
N LYS A 133 50.93 -24.74 30.94
CA LYS A 133 51.58 -25.97 31.44
C LYS A 133 53.01 -26.12 30.90
N LYS A 134 53.24 -25.89 29.60
CA LYS A 134 54.58 -25.98 29.01
C LYS A 134 55.59 -25.04 29.69
N VAL A 135 55.19 -23.81 29.99
CA VAL A 135 56.06 -22.83 30.68
C VAL A 135 56.41 -23.29 32.10
N GLN A 136 55.50 -23.93 32.82
CA GLN A 136 55.79 -24.48 34.15
C GLN A 136 56.77 -25.66 34.09
N TYR A 137 56.60 -26.60 33.16
CA TYR A 137 57.56 -27.70 32.98
C TYR A 137 58.96 -27.21 32.61
N MET A 138 59.07 -26.19 31.76
CA MET A 138 60.36 -25.62 31.36
C MET A 138 61.06 -24.89 32.50
N LYS A 139 60.31 -24.39 33.50
CA LYS A 139 60.89 -23.82 34.73
C LYS A 139 61.40 -24.92 35.67
N LEU A 140 60.62 -25.98 35.87
CA LEU A 140 60.99 -27.11 36.73
C LEU A 140 62.23 -27.88 36.26
N LEU A 141 62.52 -27.88 34.96
CA LEU A 141 63.72 -28.53 34.38
C LEU A 141 64.98 -27.65 34.42
N LYS A 142 64.87 -26.37 34.81
CA LYS A 142 65.96 -25.40 34.73
C LYS A 142 66.56 -25.05 36.10
N GLU A 143 65.90 -25.46 37.18
CA GLU A 143 66.49 -25.61 38.51
C GLU A 143 67.20 -26.97 38.60
#